data_AF-A0A6L8H8T6-F1
#
_entry.id   AF-A0A6L8H8T6-F1
#
_cell.length_a   1.000
_cell.length_b   1.000
_cell.length_c   1.000
_cell.angle_alpha   90.00
_cell.angle_beta   90.00
_cell.angle_gamma   90.00
#
_symmetry.space_group_name_H-M   'P 1'
#
loop_
_entity.id
_entity.type
_entity.pdbx_description
1 polymer ?
#
loop_
_entity_poly.entity_id
_entity_poly.type
_entity_poly.pdbx_seq_one_letter_code
_entity_poly.pdbx_strand_id
1 'polypeptide(L)' 'DGGEAVLQSRCIDETGYRQPTRQELVEVRGTNSYYHYNAIQSWQIDKEGNVRNVQV' A
#
# COMPACT_ATOMS: atom_id res chain seq x y z
N ASP A 1 -16.32 -9.07 12.87
CA ASP A 1 -17.63 -9.23 12.19
C ASP A 1 -17.50 -9.81 10.77
N GLY A 2 -16.29 -10.03 10.25
CA GLY A 2 -16.11 -10.68 8.94
C GLY A 2 -16.54 -9.81 7.76
N GLY A 3 -16.67 -8.49 7.97
CA GLY A 3 -16.95 -7.54 6.91
C GLY A 3 -15.78 -7.38 5.93
N GLU A 4 -16.06 -6.72 4.82
CA GLU A 4 -15.04 -6.37 3.84
C GLU A 4 -13.97 -5.47 4.49
N ALA A 5 -12.71 -5.71 4.14
CA ALA A 5 -11.60 -4.95 4.67
C ALA A 5 -10.54 -4.70 3.60
N VAL A 6 -9.81 -3.59 3.73
CA VAL A 6 -8.57 -3.36 2.99
C VAL A 6 -7.43 -3.41 3.99
N LEU A 7 -6.58 -4.42 3.87
CA LEU A 7 -5.38 -4.55 4.69
C LEU A 7 -4.24 -3.76 4.07
N GLN A 8 -3.54 -3.02 4.92
CA GLN A 8 -2.33 -2.29 4.60
C GLN A 8 -1.34 -2.46 5.75
N SER A 9 -0.05 -2.44 5.42
CA SER A 9 1.02 -2.36 6.40
C SER A 9 1.90 -1.16 6.11
N ARG A 10 2.56 -0.64 7.16
CA ARG A 10 3.47 0.50 7.07
C ARG A 10 4.65 0.28 8.00
N CYS A 11 5.85 0.42 7.45
CA CYS A 11 7.07 0.44 8.23
C CYS A 11 7.46 1.86 8.66
N ILE A 12 8.10 1.95 9.82
CA ILE A 12 8.87 3.11 10.28
C ILE A 12 10.23 2.57 10.70
N ASP A 13 11.32 3.12 10.16
CA ASP A 13 12.68 2.71 10.54
C ASP A 13 13.28 3.61 11.64
N GLU A 14 14.49 3.29 12.07
CA GLU A 14 15.21 4.01 13.11
C GLU A 14 15.55 5.47 12.77
N THR A 15 15.49 5.86 11.50
CA THR A 15 15.68 7.25 11.06
C THR A 15 14.41 8.08 11.18
N GLY A 16 13.28 7.43 11.47
CA GLY A 16 11.95 8.02 11.45
C GLY A 16 11.32 8.05 10.07
N TYR A 17 11.95 7.42 9.06
CA TYR A 17 11.36 7.34 7.73
C TYR A 17 10.11 6.45 7.75
N ARG A 18 8.98 7.04 7.35
CA ARG A 18 7.70 6.36 7.25
C ARG A 18 7.47 5.91 5.81
N GLN A 19 7.17 4.62 5.65
CA GLN A 19 6.84 4.06 4.33
C GLN A 19 5.70 4.87 3.65
N PRO A 20 5.91 5.31 2.39
CA PRO A 20 4.98 6.21 1.71
C PRO A 20 3.77 5.45 1.15
N THR A 21 2.65 6.15 0.99
CA THR A 21 1.54 5.73 0.14
C THR A 21 1.95 5.75 -1.34
N ARG A 22 1.17 5.09 -2.20
CA ARG A 22 1.39 5.15 -3.66
C ARG A 22 1.29 6.58 -4.17
N GLN A 23 0.31 7.34 -3.67
CA GLN A 23 0.11 8.73 -4.05
C GLN A 23 1.34 9.58 -3.71
N GLU A 24 1.80 9.56 -2.46
CA GLU A 24 3.01 10.29 -2.02
C GLU A 24 4.22 9.92 -2.90
N LEU A 25 4.37 8.64 -3.27
CA LEU A 25 5.49 8.19 -4.12
C LEU A 25 5.38 8.69 -5.56
N VAL A 26 4.18 8.67 -6.14
CA VAL A 26 3.91 9.15 -7.51
C VAL A 26 4.05 10.67 -7.60
N GLU A 27 3.65 11.43 -6.59
CA GLU A 27 3.82 12.89 -6.55
C GLU A 27 5.29 13.29 -6.69
N VAL A 28 6.21 12.52 -6.10
CA VAL A 28 7.64 12.83 -6.13
C VAL A 28 8.37 12.23 -7.35
N ARG A 29 7.90 11.08 -7.86
CA ARG A 29 8.64 10.29 -8.88
C ARG A 29 7.93 10.12 -10.22
N GLY A 30 6.68 10.55 -10.33
CA GLY A 30 5.81 10.25 -11.47
C GLY A 30 5.41 8.77 -11.56
N THR A 31 4.72 8.42 -12.64
CA THR A 31 4.20 7.05 -12.86
C THR A 31 5.18 6.13 -13.59
N ASN A 32 6.27 6.66 -14.13
CA ASN A 32 7.24 5.92 -14.96
C ASN A 32 8.50 5.52 -14.16
N SER A 33 8.39 5.43 -12.84
CA SER A 33 9.46 4.97 -11.95
C SER A 33 9.34 3.46 -11.73
N TYR A 34 10.26 2.69 -12.32
CA TYR A 34 10.21 1.21 -12.31
C TYR A 34 10.93 0.58 -11.11
N TYR A 35 11.89 1.28 -10.51
CA TYR A 35 12.74 0.76 -9.43
C TYR A 35 12.38 1.39 -8.09
N HIS A 36 12.71 0.68 -7.00
CA HIS A 36 12.52 1.15 -5.63
C HIS A 36 11.08 1.58 -5.32
N TYR A 37 10.10 0.84 -5.86
CA TYR A 37 8.69 1.02 -5.52
C TYR A 37 8.41 0.45 -4.13
N ASN A 38 8.50 1.31 -3.12
CA ASN A 38 8.31 0.97 -1.71
C ASN A 38 6.97 1.49 -1.14
N ALA A 39 6.00 1.81 -2.00
CA ALA A 39 4.70 2.26 -1.55
C ALA A 39 3.97 1.18 -0.73
N ILE A 40 3.10 1.61 0.19
CA ILE A 40 2.21 0.72 0.95
C ILE A 40 1.38 -0.13 -0.03
N GLN A 41 1.38 -1.45 0.19
CA GLN A 41 0.56 -2.40 -0.55
C GLN A 41 -0.82 -2.53 0.10
N SER A 42 -1.85 -2.65 -0.74
CA SER A 42 -3.24 -2.82 -0.30
C SER A 42 -3.81 -4.16 -0.75
N TRP A 43 -4.48 -4.86 0.17
CA TRP A 43 -5.13 -6.14 -0.09
C TRP A 43 -6.60 -6.03 0.30
N GLN A 44 -7.50 -6.12 -0.69
CA GLN A 44 -8.93 -6.21 -0.40
C GLN A 44 -9.29 -7.65 -0.02
N ILE A 45 -10.00 -7.80 1.08
CA ILE A 45 -10.62 -9.04 1.55
C ILE A 45 -12.13 -8.87 1.40
N ASP A 46 -12.76 -9.69 0.57
CA ASP A 46 -14.23 -9.74 0.47
C ASP A 46 -14.85 -10.63 1.56
N LYS A 47 -16.20 -10.66 1.62
CA LYS A 47 -16.95 -11.38 2.66
C LYS A 47 -16.74 -12.88 2.63
N GLU A 48 -16.36 -13.40 1.46
CA GLU A 48 -16.04 -14.81 1.22
C GLU A 48 -14.57 -15.13 1.56
N GLY A 49 -13.77 -14.12 1.93
CA GLY A 49 -12.37 -14.25 2.29
C GLY A 49 -11.40 -14.25 1.12
N ASN A 50 -11.85 -13.92 -0.10
CA ASN A 50 -10.95 -13.83 -1.24
C ASN A 50 -10.06 -12.59 -1.12
N VAL A 51 -8.81 -12.72 -1.57
CA VAL A 51 -7.82 -11.65 -1.51
C VAL A 51 -7.55 -11.10 -2.91
N ARG A 52 -7.66 -9.77 -3.09
CA ARG A 52 -7.34 -9.07 -4.34
C ARG A 52 -6.27 -8.00 -4.11
N ASN A 53 -5.33 -7.92 -5.04
CA ASN A 53 -4.40 -6.79 -5.12
C ASN A 53 -5.16 -5.57 -5.67
N VAL A 54 -5.23 -4.49 -4.88
CA VAL A 54 -5.95 -3.27 -5.23
C VAL A 54 -5.08 -2.03 -5.01
N GLN A 55 -5.43 -0.93 -5.66
CA GLN A 55 -4.88 0.40 -5.36
C GLN A 55 -5.99 1.23 -4.71
N VAL A 56 -5.68 1.85 -3.57
CA VAL A 56 -6.57 2.76 -2.82
C VAL A 56 -5.86 4.07 -2.55
#